data_AF-A0A378JN98-F1
#
_entry.id   AF-A0A378JN98-F1
#
_cell.length_a   1.000
_cell.length_b   1.000
_cell.length_c   1.000
_cell.angle_alpha   90.00
_cell.angle_beta   90.00
_cell.angle_gamma   90.00
#
_symmetry.space_group_name_H-M   'P 1'
#
loop_
_entity.id
_entity.type
_entity.pdbx_description
1 polymer ?
#
loop_
_entity_poly.entity_id
_entity_poly.type
_entity_poly.pdbx_seq_one_letter_code
_entity_poly.pdbx_strand_id
1 'polypeptide(L)'
;MVSSKGRVFRELVAKQPPLQIVGTINAYCAMLAEQAGCQAIYLSGAGVANASYGLPDLGMTNLTDVLEDVRRIVQASSLPLLVDVDTGWGHAFNIARTIKLMESAGVAAIHIEDQVLAKRCGHRPNKEVVSKTEMGNRIKAAVDARIDENFVIMARTDACAMEGLNAAIERAQYYAEIGADMIFAEAITSLADYRQFTQAVRVPVLANITEFGKTPMFTTQELAEVGIKLILYPLSAFRAMSKAALAVYKTLLADGTQVKMLEAMQTRNELYEVLGYHNYERQLDQLMEEQDGK
;
A
#
# COMPACT_ATOMS: atom_id res chain seq x y z
N MET A 1 -4.64 -19.32 -18.33
CA MET A 1 -4.64 -19.05 -16.87
C MET A 1 -4.39 -17.58 -16.68
N VAL A 2 -5.22 -16.88 -15.91
CA VAL A 2 -4.90 -15.50 -15.50
C VAL A 2 -3.63 -15.57 -14.63
N SER A 3 -2.61 -14.78 -14.94
CA SER A 3 -1.37 -14.78 -14.15
C SER A 3 -1.67 -14.29 -12.74
N SER A 4 -1.10 -14.96 -11.73
CA SER A 4 -1.19 -14.52 -10.33
C SER A 4 -0.71 -13.07 -10.17
N LYS A 5 -1.46 -12.25 -9.43
CA LYS A 5 -1.06 -10.87 -9.11
C LYS A 5 0.26 -10.84 -8.33
N GLY A 6 0.49 -11.82 -7.45
CA GLY A 6 1.77 -11.98 -6.74
C GLY A 6 2.93 -12.22 -7.69
N ARG A 7 2.74 -13.05 -8.74
CA ARG A 7 3.76 -13.28 -9.77
C ARG A 7 4.09 -11.99 -10.52
N VAL A 8 3.07 -11.26 -10.96
CA VAL A 8 3.25 -9.97 -11.65
C VAL A 8 4.03 -8.99 -10.77
N PHE A 9 3.69 -8.87 -9.49
CA PHE A 9 4.41 -8.02 -8.55
C PHE A 9 5.90 -8.41 -8.42
N ARG A 10 6.21 -9.71 -8.28
CA ARG A 10 7.60 -10.20 -8.22
C ARG A 10 8.39 -9.88 -9.50
N GLU A 11 7.76 -10.05 -10.67
CA GLU A 11 8.39 -9.73 -11.95
C GLU A 11 8.71 -8.25 -12.09
N LEU A 12 7.81 -7.36 -11.64
CA LEU A 12 8.04 -5.91 -11.65
C LEU A 12 9.23 -5.53 -10.76
N VAL A 13 9.31 -6.07 -9.54
CA VAL A 13 10.44 -5.84 -8.62
C VAL A 13 11.76 -6.32 -9.21
N ALA A 14 11.75 -7.42 -9.96
CA ALA A 14 12.94 -7.98 -10.59
C ALA A 14 13.40 -7.19 -11.83
N LYS A 15 12.45 -6.76 -12.69
CA LYS A 15 12.75 -6.16 -14.01
C LYS A 15 12.93 -4.64 -13.95
N GLN A 16 12.29 -3.95 -13.01
CA GLN A 16 12.28 -2.48 -12.94
C GLN A 16 12.57 -1.93 -11.54
N PRO A 17 13.69 -2.31 -10.88
CA PRO A 17 14.02 -1.74 -9.59
C PRO A 17 14.60 -0.31 -9.70
N PRO A 18 14.25 0.62 -8.81
CA PRO A 18 13.24 0.46 -7.76
C PRO A 18 11.81 0.62 -8.30
N LEU A 19 10.94 -0.33 -7.96
CA LEU A 19 9.52 -0.27 -8.30
C LEU A 19 8.83 0.82 -7.45
N GLN A 20 8.24 1.81 -8.09
CA GLN A 20 7.41 2.81 -7.41
C GLN A 20 6.02 2.24 -7.15
N ILE A 21 5.58 2.31 -5.89
CA ILE A 21 4.28 1.85 -5.42
C ILE A 21 3.55 3.05 -4.80
N VAL A 22 2.39 3.40 -5.36
CA VAL A 22 1.63 4.58 -4.94
C VAL A 22 0.40 4.20 -4.14
N GLY A 23 0.13 4.94 -3.07
CA GLY A 23 -1.04 4.75 -2.21
C GLY A 23 -2.34 5.18 -2.89
N THR A 24 -3.33 4.30 -2.90
CA THR A 24 -4.66 4.52 -3.47
C THR A 24 -5.72 4.25 -2.42
N ILE A 25 -6.42 5.29 -1.99
CA ILE A 25 -7.38 5.19 -0.86
C ILE A 25 -8.75 4.64 -1.26
N ASN A 26 -9.03 4.51 -2.56
CA ASN A 26 -10.26 3.93 -3.08
C ASN A 26 -10.04 3.44 -4.53
N ALA A 27 -11.06 2.78 -5.08
CA ALA A 27 -11.08 2.26 -6.45
C ALA A 27 -10.74 3.32 -7.51
N TYR A 28 -11.32 4.51 -7.41
CA TYR A 28 -11.11 5.57 -8.40
C TYR A 28 -9.67 6.08 -8.40
N CYS A 29 -9.05 6.24 -7.22
CA CYS A 29 -7.63 6.56 -7.11
C CYS A 29 -6.74 5.47 -7.73
N ALA A 30 -7.13 4.19 -7.65
CA ALA A 30 -6.40 3.11 -8.31
C ALA A 30 -6.48 3.20 -9.84
N MET A 31 -7.65 3.53 -10.39
CA MET A 31 -7.81 3.78 -11.83
C MET A 31 -6.98 4.99 -12.30
N LEU A 32 -6.96 6.08 -11.52
CA LEU A 32 -6.11 7.24 -11.80
C LEU A 32 -4.62 6.87 -11.78
N ALA A 33 -4.18 6.06 -10.82
CA ALA A 33 -2.80 5.59 -10.75
C ALA A 33 -2.42 4.72 -11.96
N GLU A 34 -3.33 3.84 -12.39
CA GLU A 34 -3.16 3.01 -13.60
C GLU A 34 -3.09 3.87 -14.87
N GLN A 35 -3.99 4.85 -15.03
CA GLN A 35 -3.94 5.80 -16.15
C GLN A 35 -2.65 6.64 -16.16
N ALA A 36 -2.10 6.97 -14.99
CA ALA A 36 -0.81 7.66 -14.87
C ALA A 36 0.40 6.76 -15.22
N GLY A 37 0.18 5.47 -15.52
CA GLY A 37 1.22 4.52 -15.89
C GLY A 37 1.88 3.79 -14.72
N CYS A 38 1.33 3.90 -13.50
CA CYS A 38 1.84 3.15 -12.35
C CYS A 38 1.77 1.65 -12.61
N GLN A 39 2.76 0.91 -12.12
CA GLN A 39 2.83 -0.54 -12.32
C GLN A 39 2.38 -1.34 -11.08
N ALA A 40 2.29 -0.69 -9.92
CA ALA A 40 1.83 -1.27 -8.67
C ALA A 40 1.22 -0.20 -7.76
N ILE A 41 0.26 -0.60 -6.94
CA ILE A 41 -0.49 0.29 -6.04
C ILE A 41 -0.50 -0.26 -4.61
N TYR A 42 -0.85 0.60 -3.67
CA TYR A 42 -0.83 0.31 -2.24
C TYR A 42 -2.12 0.70 -1.54
N LEU A 43 -2.63 -0.16 -0.66
CA LEU A 43 -3.65 0.17 0.31
C LEU A 43 -3.02 0.38 1.68
N SER A 44 -2.99 1.64 2.11
CA SER A 44 -2.48 2.05 3.42
C SER A 44 -3.46 1.73 4.53
N GLY A 45 -3.01 1.11 5.64
CA GLY A 45 -3.85 0.86 6.82
C GLY A 45 -4.35 2.18 7.43
N ALA A 46 -3.46 3.16 7.55
CA ALA A 46 -3.81 4.53 7.92
C ALA A 46 -4.74 5.21 6.88
N GLY A 47 -4.62 4.85 5.61
CA GLY A 47 -5.52 5.33 4.55
C GLY A 47 -6.95 4.87 4.79
N VAL A 48 -7.15 3.58 5.10
CA VAL A 48 -8.46 3.03 5.46
C VAL A 48 -9.02 3.72 6.70
N ALA A 49 -8.24 3.79 7.79
CA ALA A 49 -8.69 4.44 9.03
C ALA A 49 -9.11 5.90 8.78
N ASN A 50 -8.23 6.69 8.15
CA ASN A 50 -8.43 8.14 8.00
C ASN A 50 -9.50 8.47 6.96
N ALA A 51 -9.44 7.86 5.78
CA ALA A 51 -10.26 8.26 4.64
C ALA A 51 -11.60 7.53 4.60
N SER A 52 -11.60 6.22 4.85
CA SER A 52 -12.82 5.41 4.76
C SER A 52 -13.68 5.51 6.02
N TYR A 53 -13.06 5.75 7.19
CA TYR A 53 -13.77 5.78 8.48
C TYR A 53 -13.64 7.10 9.26
N GLY A 54 -12.78 8.03 8.87
CA GLY A 54 -12.56 9.27 9.63
C GLY A 54 -11.94 9.04 11.01
N LEU A 55 -11.24 7.93 11.20
CA LEU A 55 -10.61 7.51 12.45
C LEU A 55 -9.10 7.77 12.42
N PRO A 56 -8.46 7.97 13.59
CA PRO A 56 -7.01 7.99 13.68
C PRO A 56 -6.41 6.59 13.50
N ASP A 57 -5.19 6.52 12.97
CA ASP A 57 -4.43 5.28 12.80
C ASP A 57 -3.86 4.74 14.12
N LEU A 58 -4.73 4.20 14.97
CA LEU A 58 -4.42 3.66 16.31
C LEU A 58 -4.92 2.21 16.48
N GLY A 59 -4.94 1.44 15.39
CA GLY A 59 -5.38 0.04 15.41
C GLY A 59 -6.89 -0.12 15.65
N MET A 60 -7.69 0.87 15.24
CA MET A 60 -9.14 0.87 15.43
C MET A 60 -9.90 0.14 14.31
N THR A 61 -9.29 0.05 13.12
CA THR A 61 -9.84 -0.72 12.00
C THR A 61 -9.59 -2.21 12.19
N ASN A 62 -10.44 -3.02 11.60
CA ASN A 62 -10.32 -4.47 11.62
C ASN A 62 -10.13 -5.02 10.20
N LEU A 63 -9.88 -6.33 10.11
CA LEU A 63 -9.70 -7.04 8.84
C LEU A 63 -10.85 -6.81 7.84
N THR A 64 -12.10 -6.75 8.29
CA THR A 64 -13.24 -6.57 7.36
C THR A 64 -13.29 -5.16 6.76
N ASP A 65 -12.86 -4.15 7.51
CA ASP A 65 -12.75 -2.78 7.02
C ASP A 65 -11.74 -2.69 5.86
N VAL A 66 -10.55 -3.27 6.05
CA VAL A 66 -9.51 -3.29 5.01
C VAL A 66 -9.93 -4.15 3.82
N LEU A 67 -10.53 -5.32 4.08
CA LEU A 67 -10.95 -6.25 3.02
C LEU A 67 -12.03 -5.66 2.09
N GLU A 68 -12.89 -4.78 2.61
CA GLU A 68 -13.89 -4.09 1.81
C GLU A 68 -13.24 -3.16 0.77
N ASP A 69 -12.27 -2.35 1.19
CA ASP A 69 -11.54 -1.47 0.27
C ASP A 69 -10.65 -2.26 -0.71
N VAL A 70 -10.05 -3.36 -0.27
CA VAL A 70 -9.33 -4.30 -1.15
C VAL A 70 -10.22 -4.78 -2.29
N ARG A 71 -11.43 -5.27 -2.00
CA ARG A 71 -12.34 -5.79 -3.03
C ARG A 71 -12.71 -4.73 -4.05
N ARG A 72 -12.98 -3.51 -3.60
CA ARG A 72 -13.30 -2.37 -4.48
C ARG A 72 -12.13 -2.04 -5.39
N ILE A 73 -10.91 -1.97 -4.85
CA ILE A 73 -9.71 -1.61 -5.61
C ILE A 73 -9.35 -2.69 -6.63
N VAL A 74 -9.31 -3.97 -6.22
CA VAL A 74 -8.93 -5.08 -7.11
C VAL A 74 -9.94 -5.27 -8.25
N GLN A 75 -11.22 -4.95 -8.03
CA GLN A 75 -12.23 -5.00 -9.10
C GLN A 75 -12.09 -3.84 -10.09
N ALA A 76 -11.60 -2.68 -9.66
CA ALA A 76 -11.52 -1.48 -10.49
C ALA A 76 -10.19 -1.33 -11.24
N SER A 77 -9.11 -1.94 -10.76
CA SER A 77 -7.77 -1.81 -11.35
C SER A 77 -7.14 -3.17 -11.63
N SER A 78 -6.40 -3.24 -12.74
CA SER A 78 -5.65 -4.44 -13.09
C SER A 78 -4.26 -4.51 -12.41
N LEU A 79 -3.84 -3.45 -11.71
CA LEU A 79 -2.53 -3.39 -11.08
C LEU A 79 -2.41 -4.33 -9.86
N PRO A 80 -1.21 -4.88 -9.59
CA PRO A 80 -0.95 -5.61 -8.37
C PRO A 80 -1.02 -4.67 -7.15
N LEU A 81 -1.80 -5.08 -6.15
CA LEU A 81 -2.03 -4.35 -4.91
C LEU A 81 -1.16 -4.90 -3.77
N LEU A 82 -0.37 -4.03 -3.13
CA LEU A 82 0.28 -4.25 -1.83
C LEU A 82 -0.66 -3.73 -0.72
N VAL A 83 -0.88 -4.51 0.34
CA VAL A 83 -1.79 -4.15 1.43
C VAL A 83 -1.08 -4.15 2.78
N ASP A 84 -1.34 -3.10 3.57
CA ASP A 84 -1.01 -3.05 5.00
C ASP A 84 -1.97 -3.93 5.80
N VAL A 85 -1.45 -4.95 6.48
CA VAL A 85 -2.26 -5.81 7.37
C VAL A 85 -1.96 -5.59 8.85
N ASP A 86 -1.32 -4.47 9.20
CA ASP A 86 -0.87 -4.17 10.56
C ASP A 86 -0.15 -5.38 11.18
N THR A 87 -0.68 -5.91 12.30
CA THR A 87 -0.16 -7.08 13.02
C THR A 87 -0.90 -8.37 12.66
N GLY A 88 -1.81 -8.34 11.69
CA GLY A 88 -2.65 -9.47 11.25
C GLY A 88 -3.90 -9.72 12.09
N TRP A 89 -4.31 -8.74 12.91
CA TRP A 89 -5.55 -8.71 13.71
C TRP A 89 -5.77 -9.92 14.64
N GLY A 90 -4.72 -10.36 15.33
CA GLY A 90 -4.81 -11.36 16.40
C GLY A 90 -3.62 -12.31 16.45
N HIS A 91 -3.86 -13.54 16.90
CA HIS A 91 -2.82 -14.58 16.99
C HIS A 91 -2.67 -15.35 15.66
N ALA A 92 -1.87 -16.42 15.66
CA ALA A 92 -1.54 -17.22 14.46
C ALA A 92 -2.74 -17.59 13.58
N PHE A 93 -3.86 -18.06 14.15
CA PHE A 93 -5.05 -18.39 13.34
C PHE A 93 -5.74 -17.17 12.69
N ASN A 94 -5.68 -15.98 13.32
CA ASN A 94 -6.18 -14.74 12.72
C ASN A 94 -5.30 -14.33 11.56
N ILE A 95 -3.98 -14.39 11.73
CA ILE A 95 -2.99 -14.12 10.68
C ILE A 95 -3.23 -15.06 9.49
N ALA A 96 -3.38 -16.36 9.75
CA ALA A 96 -3.65 -17.34 8.70
C ALA A 96 -4.97 -17.04 7.95
N ARG A 97 -6.02 -16.63 8.67
CA ARG A 97 -7.29 -16.19 8.05
C ARG A 97 -7.10 -14.92 7.22
N THR A 98 -6.33 -13.96 7.70
CA THR A 98 -5.98 -12.72 7.00
C THR A 98 -5.31 -13.01 5.67
N ILE A 99 -4.27 -13.86 5.66
CA ILE A 99 -3.55 -14.22 4.43
C ILE A 99 -4.50 -14.84 3.40
N LYS A 100 -5.27 -15.86 3.81
CA LYS A 100 -6.19 -16.55 2.90
C LYS A 100 -7.25 -15.61 2.31
N LEU A 101 -7.76 -14.67 3.10
CA LEU A 101 -8.77 -13.71 2.64
C LEU A 101 -8.19 -12.65 1.70
N MET A 102 -7.00 -12.12 2.00
CA MET A 102 -6.32 -11.15 1.12
C MET A 102 -5.98 -11.80 -0.22
N GLU A 103 -5.41 -13.00 -0.18
CA GLU A 103 -5.05 -13.74 -1.39
C GLU A 103 -6.29 -14.08 -2.24
N SER A 104 -7.36 -14.58 -1.60
CA SER A 104 -8.64 -14.86 -2.29
C SER A 104 -9.31 -13.62 -2.86
N ALA A 105 -9.05 -12.44 -2.30
CA ALA A 105 -9.55 -11.16 -2.81
C ALA A 105 -8.72 -10.62 -3.98
N GLY A 106 -7.63 -11.29 -4.37
CA GLY A 106 -6.77 -10.90 -5.50
C GLY A 106 -5.65 -9.93 -5.14
N VAL A 107 -5.29 -9.82 -3.85
CA VAL A 107 -4.12 -9.05 -3.40
C VAL A 107 -2.83 -9.69 -3.94
N ALA A 108 -1.85 -8.87 -4.31
CA ALA A 108 -0.56 -9.37 -4.81
C ALA A 108 0.45 -9.60 -3.67
N ALA A 109 0.46 -8.68 -2.71
CA ALA A 109 1.42 -8.62 -1.64
C ALA A 109 0.78 -8.05 -0.36
N ILE A 110 1.27 -8.49 0.80
CA ILE A 110 0.95 -7.85 2.08
C ILE A 110 2.23 -7.48 2.79
N HIS A 111 2.14 -6.55 3.75
CA HIS A 111 3.16 -6.43 4.80
C HIS A 111 2.53 -6.56 6.19
N ILE A 112 3.23 -7.26 7.08
CA ILE A 112 2.88 -7.47 8.49
C ILE A 112 4.01 -6.94 9.37
N GLU A 113 3.68 -6.32 10.50
CA GLU A 113 4.65 -5.56 11.31
C GLU A 113 4.92 -6.15 12.71
N ASP A 114 6.09 -5.78 13.26
CA ASP A 114 6.58 -6.21 14.57
C ASP A 114 6.16 -5.31 15.73
N GLN A 115 5.17 -4.43 15.53
CA GLN A 115 4.60 -3.64 16.62
C GLN A 115 3.77 -4.51 17.59
N VAL A 116 3.64 -4.03 18.82
CA VAL A 116 2.61 -4.50 19.76
C VAL A 116 1.19 -4.27 19.18
N LEU A 117 0.18 -4.99 19.67
CA LEU A 117 -1.20 -4.88 19.15
C LEU A 117 -1.75 -3.44 19.16
N ALA A 118 -1.45 -2.67 20.22
CA ALA A 118 -1.77 -1.25 20.29
C ALA A 118 -0.77 -0.41 19.48
N LYS A 119 -0.69 -0.71 18.18
CA LYS A 119 0.27 -0.12 17.24
C LYS A 119 0.08 1.38 17.06
N ARG A 120 1.13 2.05 16.58
CA ARG A 120 1.12 3.47 16.24
C ARG A 120 1.72 3.68 14.86
N CYS A 121 1.46 4.83 14.26
CA CYS A 121 2.15 5.24 13.03
C CYS A 121 3.68 5.21 13.21
N GLY A 122 4.40 4.60 12.25
CA GLY A 122 5.85 4.39 12.29
C GLY A 122 6.72 5.65 12.44
N HIS A 123 6.19 6.84 12.17
CA HIS A 123 6.90 8.11 12.36
C HIS A 123 6.61 8.82 13.69
N ARG A 124 5.79 8.24 14.58
CA ARG A 124 5.46 8.81 15.91
C ARG A 124 6.39 8.28 17.02
N PRO A 125 6.59 9.03 18.13
CA PRO A 125 7.36 8.57 19.29
C PRO A 125 6.62 7.53 20.14
N ASN A 126 7.36 6.83 21.01
CA ASN A 126 6.88 5.82 21.96
C ASN A 126 6.18 4.64 21.28
N LYS A 127 6.85 4.05 20.28
CA LYS A 127 6.45 2.79 19.67
C LYS A 127 7.06 1.64 20.47
N GLU A 128 6.36 0.52 20.51
CA GLU A 128 6.86 -0.71 21.11
C GLU A 128 6.82 -1.81 20.05
N VAL A 129 7.92 -2.54 19.94
CA VAL A 129 8.04 -3.71 19.09
C VAL A 129 8.05 -4.96 19.94
N VAL A 130 7.48 -6.04 19.42
CA VAL A 130 7.51 -7.34 20.07
C VAL A 130 8.89 -7.99 19.94
N SER A 131 9.10 -9.07 20.68
CA SER A 131 10.32 -9.85 20.58
C SER A 131 10.54 -10.36 19.15
N LYS A 132 11.81 -10.52 18.75
CA LYS A 132 12.19 -11.11 17.45
C LYS A 132 11.49 -12.47 17.22
N THR A 133 11.39 -13.29 18.26
CA THR A 133 10.72 -14.60 18.21
C THR A 133 9.21 -14.48 17.99
N GLU A 134 8.54 -13.54 18.65
CA GLU A 134 7.10 -13.32 18.46
C GLU A 134 6.79 -12.87 17.03
N MET A 135 7.52 -11.89 16.51
CA MET A 135 7.36 -11.50 15.11
C MET A 135 7.65 -12.68 14.16
N GLY A 136 8.66 -13.49 14.49
CA GLY A 136 8.95 -14.68 13.71
C GLY A 136 7.80 -15.68 13.66
N ASN A 137 7.07 -15.85 14.77
CA ASN A 137 5.86 -16.67 14.78
C ASN A 137 4.75 -16.09 13.91
N ARG A 138 4.62 -14.76 13.83
CA ARG A 138 3.65 -14.10 12.94
C ARG A 138 3.98 -14.35 11.47
N ILE A 139 5.24 -14.16 11.08
CA ILE A 139 5.72 -14.41 9.72
C ILE A 139 5.52 -15.88 9.36
N LYS A 140 5.90 -16.81 10.24
CA LYS A 140 5.69 -18.24 10.02
C LYS A 140 4.22 -18.59 9.83
N ALA A 141 3.32 -18.07 10.67
CA ALA A 141 1.88 -18.28 10.51
C ALA A 141 1.35 -17.71 9.19
N ALA A 142 1.90 -16.59 8.72
CA ALA A 142 1.54 -16.01 7.44
C ALA A 142 2.03 -16.88 6.27
N VAL A 143 3.30 -17.31 6.29
CA VAL A 143 3.93 -18.16 5.27
C VAL A 143 3.24 -19.52 5.19
N ASP A 144 3.00 -20.18 6.33
CA ASP A 144 2.34 -21.49 6.40
C ASP A 144 0.87 -21.43 5.91
N ALA A 145 0.25 -20.24 5.88
CA ALA A 145 -1.13 -20.04 5.44
C ALA A 145 -1.29 -19.65 3.95
N ARG A 146 -0.17 -19.33 3.28
CA ARG A 146 -0.12 -18.96 1.86
C ARG A 146 -0.67 -20.09 0.99
N ILE A 147 -1.49 -19.76 -0.01
CA ILE A 147 -2.04 -20.75 -0.96
C ILE A 147 -1.26 -20.74 -2.27
N ASP A 148 -1.01 -19.55 -2.84
CA ASP A 148 -0.18 -19.32 -4.02
C ASP A 148 1.24 -18.93 -3.59
N GLU A 149 2.23 -19.74 -3.94
CA GLU A 149 3.65 -19.49 -3.66
C GLU A 149 4.13 -18.12 -4.14
N ASN A 150 3.48 -17.56 -5.17
CA ASN A 150 3.80 -16.25 -5.71
C ASN A 150 3.24 -15.08 -4.89
N PHE A 151 2.25 -15.29 -4.03
CA PHE A 151 1.77 -14.27 -3.10
C PHE A 151 2.92 -13.80 -2.20
N VAL A 152 3.08 -12.49 -2.05
CA VAL A 152 4.24 -11.90 -1.38
C VAL A 152 3.90 -11.59 0.08
N ILE A 153 4.72 -12.10 1.00
CA ILE A 153 4.65 -11.76 2.42
C ILE A 153 5.88 -10.92 2.76
N MET A 154 5.67 -9.63 2.95
CA MET A 154 6.70 -8.68 3.37
C MET A 154 6.67 -8.53 4.89
N ALA A 155 7.84 -8.57 5.53
CA ALA A 155 7.95 -8.24 6.95
C ALA A 155 8.35 -6.77 7.12
N ARG A 156 7.57 -6.03 7.89
CA ARG A 156 7.87 -4.66 8.30
C ARG A 156 8.52 -4.66 9.68
N THR A 157 9.59 -3.89 9.84
CA THR A 157 10.21 -3.65 11.16
C THR A 157 10.25 -2.18 11.51
N ASP A 158 9.75 -1.86 12.70
CA ASP A 158 9.76 -0.51 13.28
C ASP A 158 10.92 -0.30 14.27
N ALA A 159 11.80 -1.30 14.40
CA ALA A 159 12.86 -1.36 15.41
C ALA A 159 13.97 -0.31 15.23
N CYS A 160 14.22 0.18 14.00
CA CYS A 160 15.35 1.09 13.73
C CYS A 160 15.32 2.35 14.60
N ALA A 161 14.13 2.93 14.82
CA ALA A 161 13.97 4.14 15.61
C ALA A 161 14.14 3.93 17.13
N MET A 162 14.05 2.69 17.61
CA MET A 162 14.01 2.36 19.04
C MET A 162 15.26 1.59 19.50
N GLU A 163 15.68 0.60 18.71
CA GLU A 163 16.77 -0.32 19.00
C GLU A 163 18.04 -0.02 18.17
N GLY A 164 17.94 0.88 17.18
CA GLY A 164 19.03 1.25 16.28
C GLY A 164 19.14 0.37 15.04
N LEU A 165 20.00 0.80 14.10
CA LEU A 165 20.14 0.19 12.77
C LEU A 165 20.57 -1.28 12.82
N ASN A 166 21.58 -1.62 13.64
CA ASN A 166 22.10 -2.99 13.70
C ASN A 166 21.06 -3.99 14.23
N ALA A 167 20.26 -3.60 15.23
CA ALA A 167 19.18 -4.45 15.74
C ALA A 167 18.07 -4.64 14.71
N ALA A 168 17.73 -3.59 13.95
CA ALA A 168 16.78 -3.68 12.85
C ALA A 168 17.28 -4.61 11.72
N ILE A 169 18.58 -4.55 11.39
CA ILE A 169 19.21 -5.46 10.42
C ILE A 169 19.14 -6.91 10.92
N GLU A 170 19.50 -7.18 12.17
CA GLU A 170 19.45 -8.53 12.74
C GLU A 170 18.03 -9.12 12.70
N ARG A 171 17.02 -8.30 13.04
CA ARG A 171 15.60 -8.67 12.92
C ARG A 171 15.23 -8.96 11.47
N ALA A 172 15.57 -8.09 10.54
CA ALA A 172 15.25 -8.26 9.12
C ALA A 172 15.91 -9.49 8.50
N GLN A 173 17.15 -9.80 8.86
CA GLN A 173 17.83 -11.03 8.44
C GLN A 173 17.08 -12.26 8.94
N TYR A 174 16.74 -12.28 10.24
CA TYR A 174 15.95 -13.38 10.80
C TYR A 174 14.57 -13.50 10.16
N TYR A 175 13.88 -12.38 9.89
CA TYR A 175 12.57 -12.38 9.23
C TYR A 175 12.65 -12.95 7.81
N ALA A 176 13.72 -12.64 7.07
CA ALA A 176 13.97 -13.22 5.75
C ALA A 176 14.29 -14.72 5.83
N GLU A 177 15.10 -15.15 6.81
CA GLU A 177 15.47 -16.57 7.02
C GLU A 177 14.26 -17.48 7.26
N ILE A 178 13.24 -16.97 7.94
CA ILE A 178 12.00 -17.72 8.25
C ILE A 178 10.91 -17.59 7.18
N GLY A 179 11.20 -16.93 6.05
CA GLY A 179 10.35 -16.94 4.87
C GLY A 179 9.67 -15.62 4.48
N ALA A 180 10.01 -14.49 5.09
CA ALA A 180 9.60 -13.19 4.54
C ALA A 180 10.25 -12.98 3.17
N ASP A 181 9.44 -12.72 2.14
CA ASP A 181 9.92 -12.56 0.76
C ASP A 181 10.62 -11.23 0.51
N MET A 182 10.27 -10.21 1.31
CA MET A 182 10.74 -8.84 1.21
C MET A 182 10.74 -8.19 2.60
N ILE A 183 11.50 -7.11 2.77
CA ILE A 183 11.54 -6.34 4.01
C ILE A 183 11.10 -4.91 3.77
N PHE A 184 10.26 -4.39 4.67
CA PHE A 184 9.99 -2.97 4.81
C PHE A 184 10.75 -2.45 6.03
N ALA A 185 11.81 -1.68 5.78
CA ALA A 185 12.58 -1.01 6.82
C ALA A 185 11.99 0.37 7.12
N GLU A 186 11.34 0.53 8.28
CA GLU A 186 10.67 1.79 8.64
C GLU A 186 11.63 2.79 9.29
N ALA A 187 11.39 4.08 9.02
CA ALA A 187 12.05 5.22 9.65
C ALA A 187 13.58 5.28 9.52
N ILE A 188 14.17 4.72 8.45
CA ILE A 188 15.57 4.98 8.08
C ILE A 188 15.70 6.42 7.57
N THR A 189 16.72 7.14 8.03
CA THR A 189 16.86 8.59 7.82
C THR A 189 18.03 8.98 6.92
N SER A 190 18.89 8.05 6.50
CA SER A 190 20.04 8.35 5.63
C SER A 190 20.24 7.29 4.55
N LEU A 191 20.80 7.72 3.41
CA LEU A 191 21.20 6.81 2.32
C LEU A 191 22.31 5.83 2.75
N ALA A 192 23.20 6.26 3.65
CA ALA A 192 24.25 5.39 4.18
C ALA A 192 23.66 4.22 4.99
N ASP A 193 22.66 4.49 5.82
CA ASP A 193 21.95 3.47 6.60
C ASP A 193 21.18 2.51 5.68
N TYR A 194 20.49 3.04 4.65
CA TYR A 194 19.85 2.19 3.64
C TYR A 194 20.86 1.29 2.93
N ARG A 195 22.04 1.81 2.55
CA ARG A 195 23.11 1.01 1.92
C ARG A 195 23.59 -0.10 2.84
N GLN A 196 23.79 0.18 4.13
CA GLN A 196 24.19 -0.84 5.09
C GLN A 196 23.11 -1.90 5.25
N PHE A 197 21.83 -1.49 5.29
CA PHE A 197 20.69 -2.38 5.43
C PHE A 197 20.54 -3.32 4.22
N THR A 198 20.59 -2.78 3.01
CA THR A 198 20.44 -3.56 1.76
C THR A 198 21.63 -4.45 1.46
N GLN A 199 22.84 -4.13 1.95
CA GLN A 199 23.99 -5.02 1.88
C GLN A 199 23.88 -6.22 2.83
N ALA A 200 23.19 -6.04 3.97
CA ALA A 200 23.06 -7.08 4.98
C ALA A 200 21.84 -8.01 4.75
N VAL A 201 20.76 -7.50 4.15
CA VAL A 201 19.50 -8.22 3.92
C VAL A 201 19.44 -8.74 2.47
N ARG A 202 19.25 -10.05 2.30
CA ARG A 202 19.34 -10.72 0.99
C ARG A 202 18.05 -10.69 0.15
N VAL A 203 16.96 -10.18 0.71
CA VAL A 203 15.67 -10.03 0.04
C VAL A 203 15.41 -8.56 -0.34
N PRO A 204 14.53 -8.27 -1.32
CA PRO A 204 14.20 -6.89 -1.68
C PRO A 204 13.77 -6.04 -0.49
N VAL A 205 14.34 -4.83 -0.39
CA VAL A 205 14.01 -3.86 0.66
C VAL A 205 13.17 -2.72 0.08
N LEU A 206 12.10 -2.40 0.78
CA LEU A 206 11.21 -1.28 0.52
C LEU A 206 11.60 -0.07 1.36
N ALA A 207 11.71 1.10 0.73
CA ALA A 207 11.84 2.39 1.39
C ALA A 207 10.48 3.12 1.40
N ASN A 208 10.07 3.60 2.58
CA ASN A 208 8.84 4.38 2.74
C ASN A 208 9.14 5.88 2.67
N ILE A 209 8.68 6.53 1.60
CA ILE A 209 8.88 7.96 1.33
C ILE A 209 7.57 8.69 1.56
N THR A 210 7.12 8.68 2.82
CA THR A 210 5.93 9.41 3.27
C THR A 210 6.27 10.81 3.74
N GLU A 211 5.41 11.77 3.41
CA GLU A 211 5.65 13.19 3.73
C GLU A 211 5.45 13.47 5.21
N PHE A 212 6.13 14.52 5.69
CA PHE A 212 6.01 15.03 7.06
C PHE A 212 6.42 13.99 8.14
N GLY A 213 7.24 13.02 7.74
CA GLY A 213 7.88 12.03 8.61
C GLY A 213 9.33 12.39 8.96
N LYS A 214 10.09 11.38 9.40
CA LYS A 214 11.51 11.50 9.73
C LYS A 214 12.44 11.26 8.53
N THR A 215 11.99 10.44 7.58
CA THR A 215 12.77 10.06 6.41
C THR A 215 12.78 11.22 5.39
N PRO A 216 13.96 11.64 4.89
CA PRO A 216 14.04 12.62 3.80
C PRO A 216 13.34 12.15 2.53
N MET A 217 12.90 13.10 1.69
CA MET A 217 12.23 12.80 0.42
C MET A 217 13.24 12.40 -0.66
N PHE A 218 13.88 11.24 -0.49
CA PHE A 218 14.85 10.72 -1.45
C PHE A 218 14.21 10.42 -2.81
N THR A 219 14.98 10.66 -3.86
CA THR A 219 14.62 10.37 -5.24
C THR A 219 14.73 8.88 -5.56
N THR A 220 14.10 8.48 -6.67
CA THR A 220 14.23 7.12 -7.19
C THR A 220 15.68 6.74 -7.48
N GLN A 221 16.47 7.67 -8.03
CA GLN A 221 17.88 7.46 -8.34
C GLN A 221 18.71 7.25 -7.06
N GLU A 222 18.58 8.13 -6.07
CA GLU A 222 19.33 8.01 -4.80
C GLU A 222 19.04 6.68 -4.10
N LEU A 223 17.78 6.24 -4.09
CA LEU A 223 17.39 4.97 -3.49
C LEU A 223 17.90 3.76 -4.29
N ALA A 224 17.92 3.86 -5.62
CA ALA A 224 18.50 2.82 -6.48
C ALA A 224 20.00 2.61 -6.21
N GLU A 225 20.76 3.70 -6.04
CA GLU A 225 22.20 3.68 -5.77
C GLU A 225 22.57 3.01 -4.43
N VAL A 226 21.62 2.92 -3.51
CA VAL A 226 21.78 2.24 -2.22
C VAL A 226 21.08 0.88 -2.17
N GLY A 227 20.68 0.34 -3.32
CA GLY A 227 20.19 -1.04 -3.45
C GLY A 227 18.72 -1.24 -3.09
N ILE A 228 17.94 -0.17 -2.87
CA ILE A 228 16.50 -0.28 -2.65
C ILE A 228 15.82 -0.82 -3.90
N LYS A 229 14.83 -1.68 -3.70
CA LYS A 229 14.10 -2.37 -4.78
C LYS A 229 12.66 -1.92 -4.91
N LEU A 230 12.08 -1.35 -3.85
CA LEU A 230 10.72 -0.81 -3.87
C LEU A 230 10.67 0.54 -3.16
N ILE A 231 9.89 1.48 -3.68
CA ILE A 231 9.68 2.80 -3.09
C ILE A 231 8.18 2.98 -2.89
N LEU A 232 7.79 3.28 -1.66
CA LEU A 232 6.40 3.47 -1.29
C LEU A 232 6.08 4.96 -1.08
N TYR A 233 5.02 5.42 -1.73
CA TYR A 233 4.40 6.73 -1.53
C TYR A 233 2.99 6.55 -0.96
N PRO A 234 2.85 6.32 0.36
CA PRO A 234 1.67 5.64 0.90
C PRO A 234 0.40 6.51 0.95
N LEU A 235 0.54 7.84 1.04
CA LEU A 235 -0.59 8.76 1.26
C LEU A 235 -0.47 10.07 0.47
N SER A 236 0.47 10.18 -0.47
CA SER A 236 0.76 11.43 -1.19
C SER A 236 -0.48 12.01 -1.89
N ALA A 237 -1.18 11.18 -2.67
CA ALA A 237 -2.41 11.57 -3.36
C ALA A 237 -3.54 11.94 -2.37
N PHE A 238 -3.68 11.17 -1.29
CA PHE A 238 -4.68 11.41 -0.24
C PHE A 238 -4.49 12.79 0.43
N ARG A 239 -3.24 13.16 0.73
CA ARG A 239 -2.94 14.47 1.33
C ARG A 239 -3.29 15.61 0.38
N ALA A 240 -2.92 15.48 -0.89
CA ALA A 240 -3.20 16.49 -1.91
C ALA A 240 -4.72 16.69 -2.12
N MET A 241 -5.46 15.59 -2.33
CA MET A 241 -6.89 15.67 -2.59
C MET A 241 -7.68 16.18 -1.36
N SER A 242 -7.25 15.83 -0.14
CA SER A 242 -7.88 16.34 1.09
C SER A 242 -7.73 17.85 1.22
N LYS A 243 -6.54 18.38 0.86
CA LYS A 243 -6.30 19.83 0.84
C LYS A 243 -7.13 20.53 -0.23
N ALA A 244 -7.26 19.95 -1.42
CA ALA A 244 -8.09 20.47 -2.50
C ALA A 244 -9.58 20.49 -2.13
N ALA A 245 -10.11 19.40 -1.57
CA ALA A 245 -11.50 19.30 -1.12
C ALA A 245 -11.82 20.37 -0.06
N LEU A 246 -10.94 20.54 0.94
CA LEU A 246 -11.12 21.58 1.96
C LEU A 246 -11.12 23.00 1.36
N ALA A 247 -10.28 23.27 0.36
CA ALA A 247 -10.28 24.55 -0.34
C ALA A 247 -11.62 24.80 -1.05
N VAL A 248 -12.16 23.78 -1.76
CA VAL A 248 -13.47 23.86 -2.40
C VAL A 248 -14.58 24.14 -1.38
N TYR A 249 -14.63 23.40 -0.27
CA TYR A 249 -15.64 23.62 0.77
C TYR A 249 -15.57 25.03 1.36
N LYS A 250 -14.36 25.54 1.63
CA LYS A 250 -14.19 26.90 2.15
C LYS A 250 -14.65 27.97 1.16
N THR A 251 -14.28 27.83 -0.11
CA THR A 251 -14.71 28.78 -1.17
C THR A 251 -16.22 28.76 -1.35
N LEU A 252 -16.84 27.58 -1.39
CA LEU A 252 -18.30 27.44 -1.49
C LEU A 252 -19.02 28.15 -0.34
N LEU A 253 -18.57 27.95 0.90
CA LEU A 253 -19.17 28.57 2.09
C LEU A 253 -18.93 30.08 2.18
N ALA A 254 -17.77 30.56 1.71
CA ALA A 254 -17.42 31.98 1.77
C ALA A 254 -18.08 32.80 0.65
N ASP A 255 -18.12 32.27 -0.57
CA ASP A 255 -18.55 33.02 -1.76
C ASP A 255 -19.97 32.64 -2.24
N GLY A 256 -20.55 31.55 -1.73
CA GLY A 256 -21.82 31.00 -2.23
C GLY A 256 -21.73 30.37 -3.62
N THR A 257 -20.51 30.19 -4.16
CA THR A 257 -20.26 29.64 -5.49
C THR A 257 -18.84 29.06 -5.61
N GLN A 258 -18.65 28.07 -6.49
CA GLN A 258 -17.36 27.40 -6.74
C GLN A 258 -16.55 27.98 -7.91
N VAL A 259 -16.99 29.09 -8.53
CA VAL A 259 -16.36 29.63 -9.77
C VAL A 259 -14.84 29.76 -9.66
N LYS A 260 -14.32 30.23 -8.52
CA LYS A 260 -12.87 30.38 -8.28
C LYS A 260 -12.09 29.06 -8.23
N MET A 261 -12.78 27.93 -8.15
CA MET A 261 -12.18 26.60 -8.02
C MET A 261 -12.27 25.77 -9.31
N LEU A 262 -12.94 26.25 -10.36
CA LEU A 262 -13.19 25.47 -11.58
C LEU A 262 -11.90 24.96 -12.24
N GLU A 263 -10.86 25.78 -12.32
CA GLU A 263 -9.56 25.39 -12.91
C GLU A 263 -8.81 24.33 -12.10
N ALA A 264 -9.14 24.16 -10.82
CA ALA A 264 -8.54 23.17 -9.94
C ALA A 264 -9.34 21.85 -9.88
N MET A 265 -10.46 21.76 -10.59
CA MET A 265 -11.31 20.58 -10.60
C MET A 265 -11.01 19.69 -11.81
N GLN A 266 -11.10 18.39 -11.59
CA GLN A 266 -11.24 17.45 -12.69
C GLN A 266 -12.54 17.75 -13.45
N THR A 267 -12.45 17.84 -14.76
CA THR A 267 -13.60 18.03 -15.65
C THR A 267 -14.42 16.74 -15.78
N ARG A 268 -15.65 16.88 -16.28
CA ARG A 268 -16.51 15.72 -16.53
C ARG A 268 -15.92 14.77 -17.58
N ASN A 269 -15.29 15.31 -18.62
CA ASN A 269 -14.71 14.50 -19.68
C ASN A 269 -13.51 13.70 -19.16
N GLU A 270 -12.62 14.32 -18.38
CA GLU A 270 -11.51 13.60 -17.73
C GLU A 270 -12.01 12.49 -16.81
N LEU A 271 -13.09 12.72 -16.05
CA LEU A 271 -13.72 11.67 -15.22
C LEU A 271 -14.24 10.50 -16.09
N TYR A 272 -14.90 10.81 -17.21
CA TYR A 272 -15.45 9.79 -18.11
C TYR A 272 -14.38 8.98 -18.82
N GLU A 273 -13.27 9.61 -19.18
CA GLU A 273 -12.10 8.92 -19.73
C GLU A 273 -11.54 7.90 -18.73
N VAL A 274 -11.37 8.29 -17.46
CA VAL A 274 -10.89 7.39 -16.40
C VAL A 274 -11.86 6.21 -16.22
N LEU A 275 -13.17 6.48 -16.17
CA LEU A 275 -14.19 5.45 -15.94
C LEU A 275 -14.48 4.58 -17.16
N GLY A 276 -13.92 4.90 -18.33
CA GLY A 276 -14.28 4.25 -19.59
C GLY A 276 -15.77 4.40 -19.91
N TYR A 277 -16.39 5.52 -19.51
CA TYR A 277 -17.84 5.73 -19.52
C TYR A 277 -18.47 5.43 -20.88
N HIS A 278 -17.87 5.98 -21.95
CA HIS A 278 -18.36 5.80 -23.31
C HIS A 278 -18.27 4.36 -23.82
N ASN A 279 -17.45 3.50 -23.21
CA ASN A 279 -17.42 2.08 -23.56
C ASN A 279 -18.69 1.38 -23.07
N TYR A 280 -19.11 1.67 -21.84
CA TYR A 280 -20.36 1.14 -21.28
C TYR A 280 -21.59 1.67 -22.00
N GLU A 281 -21.60 2.97 -22.30
CA GLU A 281 -22.68 3.62 -23.06
C GLU A 281 -22.89 2.92 -24.41
N ARG A 282 -21.81 2.72 -25.19
CA ARG A 282 -21.89 2.01 -26.47
C ARG A 282 -22.33 0.54 -26.34
N GLN A 283 -21.92 -0.15 -25.29
CA GLN A 283 -22.35 -1.53 -25.05
C GLN A 283 -23.85 -1.62 -24.73
N LEU A 284 -24.37 -0.66 -23.98
CA LEU A 284 -25.79 -0.59 -23.66
C LEU A 284 -26.62 -0.33 -24.92
N ASP A 285 -26.20 0.63 -25.75
CA ASP A 285 -26.88 0.96 -27.00
C ASP A 285 -26.95 -0.26 -27.93
N GLN A 286 -25.85 -1.00 -28.08
CA GLN A 286 -25.80 -2.24 -28.87
C GLN A 286 -26.79 -3.30 -28.37
N LEU A 287 -26.87 -3.53 -27.05
CA LEU A 287 -27.77 -4.51 -26.46
C LEU A 287 -29.25 -4.11 -26.64
N MET A 288 -29.56 -2.81 -26.65
CA MET A 288 -30.91 -2.31 -26.87
C MET A 288 -31.32 -2.42 -28.34
N GLU A 289 -30.41 -2.10 -29.27
CA GLU A 289 -30.64 -2.29 -30.72
C GLU A 289 -30.90 -3.76 -31.08
N GLU A 290 -30.18 -4.70 -30.46
CA GLU A 290 -30.38 -6.15 -30.66
C GLU A 290 -31.73 -6.66 -30.09
N GLN A 291 -32.27 -6.03 -29.03
CA GLN A 291 -33.58 -6.40 -28.46
C GLN A 291 -34.77 -5.86 -29.28
N ASP A 292 -34.59 -4.72 -29.93
CA ASP A 292 -35.63 -4.08 -30.74
C ASP A 292 -35.73 -4.62 -32.18
N GLY A 293 -34.92 -5.63 -32.54
CA GLY A 293 -35.09 -6.43 -33.75
C GLY A 293 -34.87 -5.66 -35.07
N LYS A 294 -33.83 -4.84 -35.13
CA LYS A 294 -33.26 -4.34 -36.40
C LYS A 294 -32.00 -5.10 -36.77
#